data_AF-A0A9C9X0W3-F1
#
_entry.id   AF-A0A9C9X0W3-F1
#
_cell.length_a   1.000
_cell.length_b   1.000
_cell.length_c   1.000
_cell.angle_alpha   90.00
_cell.angle_beta   90.00
_cell.angle_gamma   90.00
#
_symmetry.space_group_name_H-M   'P 1'
#
loop_
_entity.id
_entity.type
_entity.pdbx_description
1 polymer ?
#
loop_
_entity_poly.entity_id
_entity_poly.type
_entity_poly.pdbx_seq_one_letter_code
_entity_poly.pdbx_strand_id
1 'polypeptide(L)'
;IPLVPVSSSQAVVGAVIGVAIIKSAKGINYGLLGKIASGWVTTPIAAGLLSFVSLFFVQNVFQLQVVRPVAFVLSSPVLQKLEEKGINLEKIRNLEGKEFHNSAQFRSELNKRGKFPENEIFTIFQYAEKDSFVIDSTAAAKDLDPLFFSPSQIQAVKDLHGKIFVHKWQLDEALAQKSDSWKLKPRSKISKFYNQKIKERREIIYAIFRVKRKSNH
;
A
#
# COMPACT_ATOMS: atom_id res chain seq x y z
N ILE A 1 22.75 -7.82 -14.61
CA ILE A 1 22.66 -9.14 -13.94
C ILE A 1 22.19 -8.85 -12.51
N PRO A 2 21.01 -9.32 -12.08
CA PRO A 2 20.55 -9.07 -10.71
C PRO A 2 21.40 -9.90 -9.75
N LEU A 3 21.96 -9.28 -8.70
CA LEU A 3 22.62 -10.01 -7.63
C LEU A 3 21.55 -10.72 -6.81
N VAL A 4 21.44 -12.04 -6.98
CA VAL A 4 20.66 -12.88 -6.06
C VAL A 4 21.38 -12.84 -4.71
N PRO A 5 20.71 -12.46 -3.62
CA PRO A 5 21.34 -12.44 -2.32
C PRO A 5 21.67 -13.88 -1.92
N VAL A 6 22.95 -14.20 -1.88
CA VAL A 6 23.47 -15.47 -1.37
C VAL A 6 23.98 -15.26 0.05
N SER A 7 23.67 -16.19 0.95
CA SER A 7 24.11 -16.09 2.35
C SER A 7 25.60 -16.41 2.45
N SER A 8 26.43 -15.36 2.51
CA SER A 8 27.88 -15.48 2.67
C SER A 8 28.25 -16.34 3.89
N SER A 9 27.49 -16.27 4.98
CA SER A 9 27.69 -17.10 6.17
C SER A 9 27.47 -18.59 5.91
N GLN A 10 26.44 -18.96 5.14
CA GLN A 10 26.18 -20.35 4.78
C GLN A 10 27.25 -20.89 3.81
N ALA A 11 27.73 -20.06 2.88
CA ALA A 11 28.80 -20.43 1.96
C ALA A 11 30.14 -20.69 2.70
N VAL A 12 30.49 -19.85 3.68
CA VAL A 12 31.69 -20.04 4.52
C VAL A 12 31.58 -21.31 5.36
N VAL A 13 30.43 -21.56 6.00
CA VAL A 13 30.21 -22.79 6.77
C VAL A 13 30.29 -24.03 5.88
N GLY A 14 29.72 -23.98 4.67
CA GLY A 14 29.83 -25.06 3.68
C GLY A 14 31.26 -25.34 3.23
N ALA A 15 32.07 -24.30 3.00
CA ALA A 15 33.48 -24.43 2.65
C ALA A 15 34.31 -25.07 3.77
N VAL A 16 34.08 -24.67 5.04
CA VAL A 16 34.76 -25.27 6.21
C VAL A 16 34.40 -26.74 6.36
N ILE A 17 33.13 -27.11 6.18
CA ILE A 17 32.67 -28.50 6.21
C ILE A 17 33.32 -29.31 5.07
N GLY A 18 33.38 -28.75 3.85
CA GLY A 18 34.02 -29.39 2.70
C GLY A 18 35.51 -29.70 2.92
N VAL A 19 36.27 -28.74 3.46
CA VAL A 19 37.69 -28.94 3.81
C VAL A 19 37.86 -29.99 4.90
N ALA A 20 36.95 -30.03 5.89
CA ALA A 20 37.00 -31.00 6.97
C ALA A 20 36.73 -32.44 6.48
N ILE A 21 35.82 -32.63 5.52
CA ILE A 21 35.53 -33.93 4.90
C ILE A 21 36.75 -34.44 4.11
N ILE A 22 37.41 -33.57 3.33
CA ILE A 22 38.59 -33.93 2.54
C ILE A 22 39.77 -34.34 3.45
N LYS A 23 39.94 -33.68 4.60
CA LYS A 23 41.08 -33.93 5.50
C LYS A 23 40.89 -35.15 6.40
N SER A 24 39.67 -35.39 6.94
CA SER A 24 39.20 -36.66 7.51
C SER A 24 37.84 -36.43 8.18
N ALA A 25 36.80 -37.20 7.80
CA ALA A 25 35.46 -37.10 8.41
C ALA A 25 35.42 -37.42 9.93
N LYS A 26 36.49 -38.02 10.49
CA LYS A 26 36.64 -38.29 11.93
C LYS A 26 37.08 -37.05 12.74
N GLY A 27 37.61 -36.02 12.11
CA GLY A 27 37.98 -34.75 12.76
C GLY A 27 36.83 -33.75 12.86
N ILE A 28 35.65 -34.10 12.34
CA ILE A 28 34.47 -33.24 12.32
C ILE A 28 33.78 -33.30 13.68
N ASN A 29 33.67 -32.14 14.35
CA ASN A 29 32.85 -32.00 15.54
C ASN A 29 31.38 -31.82 15.14
N TYR A 30 30.67 -32.94 14.98
CA TYR A 30 29.25 -32.96 14.66
C TYR A 30 28.39 -32.22 15.70
N GLY A 31 28.84 -32.14 16.95
CA GLY A 31 28.19 -31.35 18.00
C GLY A 31 28.25 -29.85 17.74
N LEU A 32 29.35 -29.34 17.17
CA LEU A 32 29.47 -27.93 16.77
C LEU A 32 28.57 -27.63 15.54
N LEU A 33 28.55 -28.51 14.53
CA LEU A 33 27.64 -28.36 13.40
C LEU A 33 26.17 -28.36 13.83
N GLY A 34 25.79 -29.26 14.74
CA GLY A 34 24.44 -29.31 15.30
C GLY A 34 24.05 -28.02 16.02
N LYS A 35 24.98 -27.41 16.78
CA LYS A 35 24.76 -26.09 17.40
C LYS A 35 24.52 -24.99 16.36
N ILE A 36 25.32 -24.94 15.28
CA ILE A 36 25.16 -23.96 14.20
C ILE A 36 23.79 -24.14 13.51
N ALA A 37 23.45 -25.37 13.13
CA ALA A 37 22.17 -25.68 12.49
C ALA A 37 20.98 -25.35 13.40
N SER A 38 21.10 -25.64 14.70
CA SER A 38 20.08 -25.26 15.68
C SER A 38 19.92 -23.75 15.75
N GLY A 39 21.02 -22.98 15.70
CA GLY A 39 21.00 -21.51 15.64
C GLY A 39 20.25 -20.97 14.43
N TRP A 40 20.37 -21.60 13.27
CA TRP A 40 19.65 -21.19 12.05
C TRP A 40 18.13 -21.39 12.15
N VAL A 41 17.67 -22.31 12.98
CA VAL A 41 16.23 -22.55 13.22
C VAL A 41 15.72 -21.72 14.38
N THR A 42 16.48 -21.63 15.49
CA THR A 42 16.05 -20.91 16.68
C THR A 42 16.00 -19.40 16.48
N THR A 43 16.93 -18.84 15.69
CA THR A 43 16.98 -17.39 15.41
C THR A 43 15.68 -16.87 14.75
N PRO A 44 15.19 -17.41 13.62
CA PRO A 44 13.95 -16.92 13.02
C PRO A 44 12.72 -17.20 13.88
N ILE A 45 12.68 -18.30 14.64
CA ILE A 45 11.58 -18.59 15.57
C ILE A 45 11.54 -17.55 16.70
N ALA A 46 12.69 -17.28 17.33
CA ALA A 46 12.80 -16.28 18.38
C ALA A 46 12.47 -14.88 17.85
N ALA A 47 12.94 -14.53 16.64
CA ALA A 47 12.61 -13.26 16.00
C ALA A 47 11.11 -13.14 15.69
N GLY A 48 10.48 -14.22 15.21
CA GLY A 48 9.04 -14.26 14.96
C GLY A 48 8.23 -14.09 16.24
N LEU A 49 8.62 -14.77 17.31
CA LEU A 49 7.97 -14.64 18.62
C LEU A 49 8.12 -13.23 19.18
N LEU A 50 9.34 -12.67 19.15
CA LEU A 50 9.60 -11.31 19.59
C LEU A 50 8.81 -10.28 18.78
N SER A 51 8.71 -10.47 17.46
CA SER A 51 7.92 -9.62 16.56
C SER A 51 6.43 -9.68 16.92
N PHE A 52 5.88 -10.88 17.13
CA PHE A 52 4.48 -11.05 17.53
C PHE A 52 4.17 -10.36 18.86
N VAL A 53 5.00 -10.57 19.89
CA VAL A 53 4.85 -9.92 21.20
C VAL A 53 4.97 -8.40 21.07
N SER A 54 5.92 -7.90 20.27
CA SER A 54 6.11 -6.47 20.05
C SER A 54 4.89 -5.85 19.37
N LEU A 55 4.34 -6.51 18.35
CA LEU A 55 3.12 -6.05 17.67
C LEU A 55 1.92 -6.04 18.62
N PHE A 56 1.76 -7.08 19.45
CA PHE A 56 0.72 -7.14 20.46
C PHE A 56 0.86 -5.98 21.47
N PHE A 57 2.07 -5.76 22.00
CA PHE A 57 2.35 -4.65 22.92
C PHE A 57 2.01 -3.31 22.28
N VAL A 58 2.44 -3.08 21.03
CA VAL A 58 2.19 -1.82 20.32
C VAL A 58 0.70 -1.56 20.12
N GLN A 59 -0.06 -2.58 19.74
CA GLN A 59 -1.52 -2.49 19.56
C GLN A 59 -2.24 -2.18 20.86
N ASN A 60 -1.88 -2.87 21.96
CA ASN A 60 -2.61 -2.78 23.23
C ASN A 60 -2.21 -1.55 24.07
N VAL A 61 -0.93 -1.20 24.10
CA VAL A 61 -0.43 -0.11 24.96
C VAL A 61 -0.57 1.25 24.30
N PHE A 62 -0.28 1.36 22.99
CA PHE A 62 -0.37 2.64 22.28
C PHE A 62 -1.72 2.86 21.57
N GLN A 63 -2.64 1.89 21.63
CA GLN A 63 -3.92 1.93 20.91
C GLN A 63 -3.78 2.30 19.42
N LEU A 64 -2.62 2.00 18.82
CA LEU A 64 -2.35 2.32 17.42
C LEU A 64 -3.17 1.37 16.55
N GLN A 65 -4.17 1.92 15.84
CA GLN A 65 -4.93 1.17 14.84
C GLN A 65 -4.05 0.81 13.65
N VAL A 66 -3.37 -0.35 13.74
CA VAL A 66 -2.51 -0.88 12.67
C VAL A 66 -3.30 -1.50 11.51
N VAL A 67 -4.57 -1.87 11.74
CA VAL A 67 -5.49 -2.33 10.69
C VAL A 67 -6.60 -1.30 10.55
N ARG A 68 -6.65 -0.62 9.40
CA ARG A 68 -7.76 0.27 9.05
C ARG A 68 -8.68 -0.50 8.11
N PRO A 69 -9.90 -0.88 8.53
CA PRO A 69 -10.88 -1.44 7.60
C PRO A 69 -11.26 -0.35 6.60
N VAL A 70 -10.86 -0.56 5.34
CA VAL A 70 -11.24 0.33 4.25
C VAL A 70 -12.51 -0.21 3.63
N ALA A 71 -13.53 0.63 3.56
CA ALA A 71 -14.77 0.30 2.89
C ALA A 71 -14.64 0.47 1.37
N PHE A 72 -15.42 -0.29 0.62
CA PHE A 72 -15.46 -0.25 -0.84
C PHE A 72 -16.88 0.07 -1.29
N VAL A 73 -17.02 0.90 -2.32
CA VAL A 73 -18.31 1.21 -2.93
C VAL A 73 -18.15 1.33 -4.44
N LEU A 74 -19.03 0.66 -5.18
CA LEU A 74 -19.11 0.79 -6.63
C LEU A 74 -20.12 1.90 -6.94
N SER A 75 -19.65 3.15 -6.94
CA SER A 75 -20.46 4.30 -7.35
C SER A 75 -20.51 4.42 -8.88
N SER A 76 -21.47 5.16 -9.42
CA SER A 76 -21.57 5.37 -10.88
C SER A 76 -20.27 5.90 -11.51
N PRO A 77 -19.56 6.87 -10.90
CA PRO A 77 -18.26 7.32 -11.42
C PRO A 77 -17.18 6.21 -11.40
N VAL A 78 -17.24 5.29 -10.44
CA VAL A 78 -16.32 4.14 -10.40
C VAL A 78 -16.63 3.18 -11.54
N LEU A 79 -17.90 2.85 -11.78
CA LEU A 79 -18.28 1.98 -12.89
C LEU A 79 -17.85 2.56 -14.24
N GLN A 80 -18.05 3.86 -14.47
CA GLN A 80 -17.55 4.56 -15.65
C GLN A 80 -16.03 4.43 -15.79
N LYS A 81 -15.27 4.65 -14.70
CA LYS A 81 -13.81 4.49 -14.72
C LYS A 81 -13.37 3.05 -15.00
N LEU A 82 -14.10 2.06 -14.52
CA LEU A 82 -13.79 0.65 -14.78
C LEU A 82 -14.07 0.29 -16.24
N GLU A 83 -15.15 0.80 -16.82
CA GLU A 83 -15.49 0.65 -18.24
C GLU A 83 -14.43 1.30 -19.14
N GLU A 84 -13.98 2.52 -18.81
CA GLU A 84 -12.84 3.19 -19.50
C GLU A 84 -11.55 2.35 -19.47
N LYS A 85 -11.39 1.49 -18.45
CA LYS A 85 -10.25 0.57 -18.31
C LYS A 85 -10.48 -0.78 -18.98
N GLY A 86 -11.59 -0.95 -19.69
CA GLY A 86 -11.94 -2.17 -20.42
C GLY A 86 -12.47 -3.30 -19.54
N ILE A 87 -12.93 -2.99 -18.32
CA ILE A 87 -13.49 -4.00 -17.41
C ILE A 87 -14.96 -4.24 -17.75
N ASN A 88 -15.33 -5.50 -17.93
CA ASN A 88 -16.72 -5.87 -18.21
C ASN A 88 -17.61 -5.67 -16.98
N LEU A 89 -18.57 -4.74 -17.08
CA LEU A 89 -19.45 -4.35 -15.99
C LEU A 89 -20.67 -5.27 -15.78
N GLU A 90 -21.03 -6.12 -16.75
CA GLU A 90 -22.25 -6.96 -16.69
C GLU A 90 -22.35 -7.75 -15.37
N LYS A 91 -21.20 -8.24 -14.90
CA LYS A 91 -21.11 -9.04 -13.67
C LYS A 91 -21.22 -8.21 -12.40
N ILE A 92 -20.86 -6.93 -12.41
CA ILE A 92 -20.71 -6.09 -11.19
C ILE A 92 -21.68 -4.91 -11.12
N ARG A 93 -22.43 -4.62 -12.18
CA ARG A 93 -23.39 -3.50 -12.21
C ARG A 93 -24.47 -3.63 -11.13
N ASN A 94 -24.85 -4.86 -10.76
CA ASN A 94 -25.79 -5.13 -9.66
C ASN A 94 -25.23 -4.85 -8.23
N LEU A 95 -23.97 -4.44 -8.15
CA LEU A 95 -23.32 -3.97 -6.92
C LEU A 95 -23.27 -2.44 -6.84
N GLU A 96 -23.80 -1.74 -7.84
CA GLU A 96 -23.84 -0.29 -7.84
C GLU A 96 -24.52 0.25 -6.56
N GLY A 97 -23.86 1.20 -5.90
CA GLY A 97 -24.35 1.82 -4.66
C GLY A 97 -24.22 0.95 -3.40
N LYS A 98 -23.83 -0.32 -3.50
CA LYS A 98 -23.60 -1.17 -2.32
C LYS A 98 -22.24 -0.86 -1.69
N GLU A 99 -22.25 -0.68 -0.37
CA GLU A 99 -21.04 -0.47 0.44
C GLU A 99 -20.61 -1.78 1.11
N PHE A 100 -19.32 -2.06 1.06
CA PHE A 100 -18.68 -3.21 1.68
C PHE A 100 -17.70 -2.72 2.73
N HIS A 101 -17.72 -3.28 3.92
CA HIS A 101 -16.95 -2.76 5.05
C HIS A 101 -15.46 -3.12 5.01
N ASN A 102 -15.10 -4.16 4.26
CA ASN A 102 -13.72 -4.63 4.16
C ASN A 102 -13.44 -5.34 2.83
N SER A 103 -12.16 -5.60 2.59
CA SER A 103 -11.65 -6.23 1.36
C SER A 103 -12.15 -7.66 1.18
N ALA A 104 -12.27 -8.44 2.27
CA ALA A 104 -12.71 -9.83 2.22
C ALA A 104 -14.17 -9.94 1.76
N GLN A 105 -15.07 -9.11 2.32
CA GLN A 105 -16.47 -9.05 1.93
C GLN A 105 -16.59 -8.64 0.45
N PHE A 106 -15.86 -7.59 0.04
CA PHE A 106 -15.90 -7.12 -1.34
C PHE A 106 -15.37 -8.19 -2.31
N ARG A 107 -14.24 -8.82 -1.99
CA ARG A 107 -13.65 -9.91 -2.80
C ARG A 107 -14.61 -11.09 -2.91
N SER A 108 -15.25 -11.49 -1.81
CA SER A 108 -16.22 -12.57 -1.78
C SER A 108 -17.40 -12.29 -2.73
N GLU A 109 -17.92 -11.07 -2.70
CA GLU A 109 -19.03 -10.67 -3.56
C GLU A 109 -18.64 -10.63 -5.05
N LEU A 110 -17.43 -10.17 -5.38
CA LEU A 110 -16.94 -10.26 -6.76
C LEU A 110 -16.80 -11.72 -7.22
N ASN A 111 -16.21 -12.58 -6.39
CA ASN A 111 -16.01 -14.00 -6.72
C ASN A 111 -17.34 -14.75 -6.97
N LYS A 112 -18.43 -14.37 -6.27
CA LYS A 112 -19.77 -14.95 -6.50
C LYS A 112 -20.34 -14.65 -7.88
N ARG A 113 -19.92 -13.54 -8.50
CA ARG A 113 -20.43 -13.06 -9.81
C ARG A 113 -19.59 -13.56 -10.98
N GLY A 114 -18.41 -14.10 -10.70
CA GLY A 114 -17.57 -14.75 -11.68
C GLY A 114 -16.10 -14.71 -11.29
N LYS A 115 -15.29 -15.42 -12.07
CA LYS A 115 -13.83 -15.32 -12.00
C LYS A 115 -13.39 -14.05 -12.74
N PHE A 116 -12.69 -13.18 -12.02
CA PHE A 116 -12.01 -12.02 -12.58
C PHE A 116 -10.50 -12.29 -12.58
N PRO A 117 -9.76 -11.86 -13.62
CA PRO A 117 -8.31 -11.80 -13.58
C PRO A 117 -7.79 -10.94 -12.42
N GLU A 118 -6.66 -11.30 -11.81
CA GLU A 118 -6.13 -10.57 -10.65
C GLU A 118 -5.83 -9.09 -10.95
N ASN A 119 -5.40 -8.77 -12.18
CA ASN A 119 -5.19 -7.39 -12.61
C ASN A 119 -6.50 -6.58 -12.65
N GLU A 120 -7.60 -7.20 -13.07
CA GLU A 120 -8.92 -6.55 -13.05
C GLU A 120 -9.38 -6.35 -11.61
N ILE A 121 -9.20 -7.36 -10.75
CA ILE A 121 -9.59 -7.24 -9.35
C ILE A 121 -8.80 -6.14 -8.65
N PHE A 122 -7.49 -6.07 -8.87
CA PHE A 122 -6.68 -4.98 -8.36
C PHE A 122 -7.22 -3.61 -8.80
N THR A 123 -7.59 -3.48 -10.08
CA THR A 123 -8.14 -2.25 -10.65
C THR A 123 -9.49 -1.90 -10.02
N ILE A 124 -10.40 -2.87 -9.89
CA ILE A 124 -11.71 -2.71 -9.24
C ILE A 124 -11.52 -2.22 -7.80
N PHE A 125 -10.64 -2.86 -7.03
CA PHE A 125 -10.33 -2.47 -5.66
C PHE A 125 -9.79 -1.05 -5.57
N GLN A 126 -8.83 -0.71 -6.42
CA GLN A 126 -8.19 0.60 -6.44
C GLN A 126 -9.20 1.74 -6.67
N TYR A 127 -10.16 1.55 -7.57
CA TYR A 127 -11.15 2.60 -7.88
C TYR A 127 -12.34 2.60 -6.92
N ALA A 128 -12.73 1.44 -6.37
CA ALA A 128 -13.86 1.31 -5.45
C ALA A 128 -13.54 1.71 -4.00
N GLU A 129 -12.26 1.83 -3.63
CA GLU A 129 -11.83 2.21 -2.28
C GLU A 129 -12.47 3.55 -1.85
N LYS A 130 -13.20 3.53 -0.72
CA LYS A 130 -13.87 4.69 -0.14
C LYS A 130 -13.00 5.28 0.97
N ASP A 131 -12.53 6.51 0.80
CA ASP A 131 -11.68 7.20 1.79
C ASP A 131 -12.23 8.59 2.18
N SER A 132 -13.05 9.21 1.32
CA SER A 132 -13.78 10.47 1.57
C SER A 132 -12.93 11.67 2.02
N PHE A 133 -12.92 12.72 1.21
CA PHE A 133 -12.13 13.93 1.42
C PHE A 133 -13.02 15.16 1.32
N VAL A 134 -12.84 16.12 2.22
CA VAL A 134 -13.52 17.42 2.19
C VAL A 134 -12.44 18.49 2.17
N ILE A 135 -12.42 19.29 1.11
CA ILE A 135 -11.36 20.28 0.94
C ILE A 135 -11.72 21.58 1.66
N ASP A 136 -10.83 22.01 2.55
CA ASP A 136 -10.94 23.27 3.29
C ASP A 136 -9.78 24.20 2.91
N SER A 137 -10.09 25.40 2.45
CA SER A 137 -9.09 26.39 2.03
C SER A 137 -8.34 26.97 3.22
N THR A 138 -8.94 27.00 4.41
CA THR A 138 -8.31 27.47 5.65
C THR A 138 -7.23 26.49 6.10
N ALA A 139 -7.56 25.20 6.16
CA ALA A 139 -6.60 24.13 6.39
C ALA A 139 -5.53 24.10 5.29
N ALA A 140 -5.91 24.29 4.02
CA ALA A 140 -4.94 24.39 2.92
C ALA A 140 -3.95 25.55 3.07
N ALA A 141 -4.39 26.69 3.62
CA ALA A 141 -3.50 27.84 3.84
C ALA A 141 -2.57 27.64 5.04
N LYS A 142 -3.02 26.91 6.06
CA LYS A 142 -2.30 26.70 7.32
C LYS A 142 -1.36 25.50 7.29
N ASP A 143 -1.82 24.37 6.74
CA ASP A 143 -1.18 23.07 6.91
C ASP A 143 -0.37 22.63 5.67
N LEU A 144 -0.47 23.35 4.54
CA LEU A 144 0.36 23.09 3.35
C LEU A 144 1.63 23.94 3.38
N ASP A 145 2.77 23.28 3.56
CA ASP A 145 4.08 23.92 3.60
C ASP A 145 4.49 24.47 2.20
N PRO A 146 4.70 25.80 2.05
CA PRO A 146 5.18 26.41 0.81
C PRO A 146 6.56 25.93 0.34
N LEU A 147 7.38 25.34 1.22
CA LEU A 147 8.65 24.72 0.85
C LEU A 147 8.43 23.38 0.13
N PHE A 148 7.33 22.69 0.44
CA PHE A 148 7.04 21.38 -0.12
C PHE A 148 6.11 21.45 -1.35
N PHE A 149 5.18 22.41 -1.38
CA PHE A 149 4.21 22.61 -2.47
C PHE A 149 4.46 23.91 -3.23
N SER A 150 4.32 23.88 -4.56
CA SER A 150 4.40 25.12 -5.34
C SER A 150 3.17 26.01 -5.11
N PRO A 151 3.26 27.34 -5.33
CA PRO A 151 2.10 28.23 -5.19
C PRO A 151 0.90 27.80 -6.04
N SER A 152 1.15 27.34 -7.27
CA SER A 152 0.12 26.78 -8.16
C SER A 152 -0.53 25.51 -7.61
N GLN A 153 0.23 24.66 -6.90
CA GLN A 153 -0.30 23.46 -6.27
C GLN A 153 -1.21 23.80 -5.09
N ILE A 154 -0.79 24.74 -4.25
CA ILE A 154 -1.58 25.23 -3.11
C ILE A 154 -2.86 25.91 -3.61
N GLN A 155 -2.75 26.77 -4.63
CA GLN A 155 -3.90 27.45 -5.20
C GLN A 155 -4.91 26.45 -5.78
N ALA A 156 -4.44 25.44 -6.51
CA ALA A 156 -5.32 24.38 -7.04
C ALA A 156 -6.09 23.64 -5.93
N VAL A 157 -5.49 23.43 -4.76
CA VAL A 157 -6.20 22.85 -3.59
C VAL A 157 -7.23 23.84 -3.04
N LYS A 158 -6.86 25.12 -2.86
CA LYS A 158 -7.77 26.16 -2.39
C LYS A 158 -8.99 26.34 -3.30
N ASP A 159 -8.81 26.23 -4.61
CA ASP A 159 -9.89 26.32 -5.61
C ASP A 159 -10.90 25.16 -5.55
N LEU A 160 -10.58 24.09 -4.82
CA LEU A 160 -11.48 22.96 -4.57
C LEU A 160 -12.23 23.09 -3.25
N HIS A 161 -12.16 24.25 -2.57
CA HIS A 161 -12.84 24.49 -1.30
C HIS A 161 -14.32 24.07 -1.32
N GLY A 162 -14.76 23.39 -0.26
CA GLY A 162 -16.12 22.92 -0.09
C GLY A 162 -16.49 21.69 -0.94
N LYS A 163 -15.62 21.23 -1.84
CA LYS A 163 -15.87 20.02 -2.62
C LYS A 163 -15.60 18.77 -1.80
N ILE A 164 -16.41 17.75 -2.07
CA ILE A 164 -16.34 16.44 -1.44
C ILE A 164 -15.93 15.42 -2.50
N PHE A 165 -14.92 14.60 -2.18
CA PHE A 165 -14.43 13.53 -3.05
C PHE A 165 -14.52 12.21 -2.31
N VAL A 166 -15.26 11.23 -2.83
CA VAL A 166 -15.46 9.94 -2.16
C VAL A 166 -14.24 9.03 -2.33
N HIS A 167 -13.61 9.11 -3.51
CA HIS A 167 -12.48 8.28 -3.90
C HIS A 167 -11.22 9.12 -4.15
N LYS A 168 -10.04 8.57 -3.83
CA LYS A 168 -8.73 9.24 -4.03
C LYS A 168 -8.54 9.74 -5.46
N TRP A 169 -8.88 8.90 -6.43
CA TRP A 169 -8.72 9.22 -7.84
C TRP A 169 -9.55 10.43 -8.29
N GLN A 170 -10.71 10.68 -7.68
CA GLN A 170 -11.54 11.85 -8.00
C GLN A 170 -10.86 13.15 -7.58
N LEU A 171 -10.24 13.15 -6.40
CA LEU A 171 -9.46 14.28 -5.92
C LEU A 171 -8.22 14.50 -6.79
N ASP A 172 -7.52 13.41 -7.16
CA ASP A 172 -6.38 13.47 -8.07
C ASP A 172 -6.72 14.06 -9.42
N GLU A 173 -7.85 13.67 -10.02
CA GLU A 173 -8.33 14.20 -11.29
C GLU A 173 -8.73 15.67 -11.15
N ALA A 174 -9.41 16.05 -10.07
CA ALA A 174 -9.78 17.44 -9.82
C ALA A 174 -8.55 18.34 -9.64
N LEU A 175 -7.53 17.89 -8.90
CA LEU A 175 -6.26 18.60 -8.75
C LEU A 175 -5.52 18.74 -10.08
N ALA A 176 -5.48 17.66 -10.87
CA ALA A 176 -4.86 17.64 -12.19
C ALA A 176 -5.58 18.55 -13.19
N GLN A 177 -6.90 18.70 -13.09
CA GLN A 177 -7.68 19.65 -13.91
C GLN A 177 -7.40 21.10 -13.52
N LYS A 178 -7.18 21.38 -12.22
CA LYS A 178 -6.90 22.72 -11.73
C LYS A 178 -5.48 23.20 -12.01
N SER A 179 -4.51 22.30 -12.02
CA SER A 179 -3.12 22.67 -12.34
C SER A 179 -2.35 21.53 -13.00
N ASP A 180 -1.62 21.87 -14.07
CA ASP A 180 -0.68 20.96 -14.73
C ASP A 180 0.43 20.47 -13.80
N SER A 181 0.75 21.22 -12.73
CA SER A 181 1.72 20.81 -11.72
C SER A 181 1.29 19.58 -10.92
N TRP A 182 0.02 19.19 -10.99
CA TRP A 182 -0.52 17.97 -10.38
C TRP A 182 -0.62 16.80 -11.35
N LYS A 183 -0.40 17.00 -12.65
CA LYS A 183 -0.46 15.94 -13.66
C LYS A 183 0.79 15.06 -13.59
N LEU A 184 0.58 13.74 -13.60
CA LEU A 184 1.68 12.80 -13.76
C LEU A 184 2.19 12.86 -15.21
N LYS A 185 3.50 12.84 -15.37
CA LYS A 185 4.14 12.78 -16.69
C LYS A 185 4.17 11.34 -17.21
N PRO A 186 4.21 11.13 -18.55
CA PRO A 186 4.37 9.80 -19.14
C PRO A 186 5.55 9.05 -18.52
N ARG A 187 5.41 7.73 -18.30
CA ARG A 187 6.43 6.93 -17.61
C ARG A 187 7.72 6.88 -18.42
N SER A 188 8.78 7.49 -17.91
CA SER A 188 10.14 7.46 -18.43
C SER A 188 11.15 7.45 -17.28
N LYS A 189 12.41 7.11 -17.53
CA LYS A 189 13.46 7.12 -16.49
C LYS A 189 13.58 8.51 -15.83
N ILE A 190 13.41 9.57 -16.62
CA ILE A 190 13.50 10.97 -16.19
C ILE A 190 12.26 11.38 -15.39
N SER A 191 11.06 10.97 -15.81
CA SER A 191 9.82 11.34 -15.13
C SER A 191 9.56 10.55 -13.85
N LYS A 192 10.29 9.45 -13.60
CA LYS A 192 10.15 8.61 -12.41
C LYS A 192 10.22 9.42 -11.12
N PHE A 193 11.26 10.25 -10.96
CA PHE A 193 11.46 11.05 -9.74
C PHE A 193 10.40 12.14 -9.58
N TYR A 194 10.03 12.80 -10.69
CA TYR A 194 8.95 13.79 -10.69
C TYR A 194 7.61 13.17 -10.27
N ASN A 195 7.23 12.05 -10.90
CA ASN A 195 5.99 11.35 -10.59
C ASN A 195 5.96 10.84 -9.15
N GLN A 196 7.11 10.43 -8.61
CA GLN A 196 7.24 10.02 -7.22
C GLN A 196 6.96 11.20 -6.28
N LYS A 197 7.55 12.37 -6.51
CA LYS A 197 7.26 13.58 -5.73
C LYS A 197 5.79 14.00 -5.79
N ILE A 198 5.15 13.89 -6.96
CA ILE A 198 3.72 14.20 -7.08
C ILE A 198 2.86 13.24 -6.27
N LYS A 199 3.20 11.95 -6.26
CA LYS A 199 2.52 10.97 -5.40
C LYS A 199 2.68 11.28 -3.93
N GLU A 200 3.90 11.57 -3.48
CA GLU A 200 4.18 11.94 -2.09
C GLU A 200 3.39 13.18 -1.66
N ARG A 201 3.32 14.19 -2.52
CA ARG A 201 2.49 15.38 -2.31
C ARG A 201 1.01 15.05 -2.19
N ARG A 202 0.49 14.17 -3.05
CA ARG A 202 -0.92 13.73 -2.98
C ARG A 202 -1.22 12.99 -1.68
N GLU A 203 -0.30 12.16 -1.19
CA GLU A 203 -0.48 11.48 0.11
C GLU A 203 -0.61 12.47 1.27
N ILE A 204 0.11 13.58 1.25
CA ILE A 204 -0.05 14.64 2.26
C ILE A 204 -1.43 15.31 2.12
N ILE A 205 -1.89 15.62 0.90
CA ILE A 205 -3.25 16.14 0.68
C ILE A 205 -4.28 15.17 1.25
N TYR A 206 -4.14 13.88 0.99
CA TYR A 206 -5.02 12.86 1.55
C TYR A 206 -4.97 12.85 3.08
N ALA A 207 -3.80 12.94 3.69
CA ALA A 207 -3.67 12.95 5.14
C ALA A 207 -4.37 14.15 5.79
N ILE A 208 -4.27 15.34 5.18
CA ILE A 208 -4.85 16.58 5.71
C ILE A 208 -6.37 16.61 5.56
N PHE A 209 -6.89 16.27 4.36
CA PHE A 209 -8.31 16.49 4.03
C PHE A 209 -9.20 15.26 4.18
N ARG A 210 -8.66 14.12 4.62
CA ARG A 210 -9.44 12.90 4.84
C ARG A 210 -10.43 13.08 5.98
N VAL A 211 -11.67 12.71 5.70
CA VAL A 211 -12.72 12.68 6.72
C VAL A 211 -12.45 11.50 7.65
N LYS A 212 -12.16 11.78 8.92
CA LYS A 212 -12.05 10.73 9.94
C LYS A 212 -13.42 10.06 10.09
N ARG A 213 -13.54 8.78 9.74
CA ARG A 213 -14.73 8.00 10.08
C ARG A 213 -14.85 7.96 11.60
N LYS A 214 -16.00 8.36 12.15
CA LYS A 214 -16.36 7.98 13.51
C LYS A 214 -16.45 6.45 13.53
N SER A 215 -15.59 5.81 14.30
CA SER A 215 -15.75 4.41 14.66
C SER A 215 -17.02 4.33 15.50
N ASN A 216 -18.14 3.90 14.90
CA ASN A 216 -19.28 3.48 15.72
C ASN A 216 -18.82 2.24 16.47
N HIS A 217 -18.58 2.40 17.77
CA HIS A 217 -18.49 1.29 18.72
C HIS A 217 -19.86 0.68 18.93
#